data_AF-A0AAU8DHA3-F1
#
_entry.id   AF-A0AAU8DHA3-F1
#
_cell.length_a   1.000
_cell.length_b   1.000
_cell.length_c   1.000
_cell.angle_alpha   90.00
_cell.angle_beta   90.00
_cell.angle_gamma   90.00
#
_symmetry.space_group_name_H-M   'P 1'
#
loop_
_entity.id
_entity.type
_entity.pdbx_description
1 polymer ?
#
loop_
_entity_poly.entity_id
_entity_poly.type
_entity_poly.pdbx_seq_one_letter_code
_entity_poly.pdbx_strand_id
1 'polypeptide(L)' 'MHAHAAALHRGACERALLINAITYASVTAILKSGLDRASSAEPAKPTAPHANIRGSTYYQ' A
#
# COMPACT_ATOMS: atom_id res chain seq x y z
N MET A 1 1.14 12.31 -26.83
CA MET A 1 1.70 11.88 -25.52
C MET A 1 0.58 11.60 -24.49
N HIS A 2 -0.37 10.69 -24.78
CA HIS A 2 -1.55 10.44 -23.90
C HIS A 2 -1.59 9.05 -23.22
N ALA A 3 -0.56 8.21 -23.41
CA ALA A 3 -0.57 6.82 -22.92
C ALA A 3 -0.42 6.70 -21.38
N HIS A 4 0.26 7.64 -20.72
CA HIS A 4 0.57 7.55 -19.28
C HIS A 4 -0.64 7.76 -18.36
N ALA A 5 -1.67 8.49 -18.81
CA ALA A 5 -2.86 8.79 -18.00
C ALA A 5 -3.83 7.60 -17.92
N ALA A 6 -3.96 6.83 -19.01
CA ALA A 6 -4.81 5.64 -19.04
C ALA A 6 -4.22 4.48 -18.22
N ALA A 7 -2.88 4.35 -18.21
CA ALA A 7 -2.19 3.34 -17.41
C ALA A 7 -2.37 3.56 -15.90
N LEU A 8 -2.29 4.83 -15.45
CA LEU A 8 -2.51 5.22 -14.05
C LEU A 8 -3.93 4.89 -13.55
N HIS A 9 -4.93 5.04 -14.41
CA HIS A 9 -6.33 4.77 -14.05
C HIS A 9 -6.57 3.27 -13.86
N ARG A 10 -5.96 2.43 -14.71
CA ARG A 10 -6.11 0.97 -14.62
C ARG A 10 -5.45 0.40 -13.37
N GLY A 11 -4.22 0.75 -13.04
CA GLY A 11 -3.56 0.17 -11.86
C GLY A 11 -4.12 0.71 -10.53
N ALA A 12 -4.70 1.93 -10.51
CA ALA A 12 -5.41 2.42 -9.34
C ALA A 12 -6.69 1.62 -9.06
N CYS A 13 -7.44 1.28 -10.11
CA CYS A 13 -8.61 0.40 -10.01
C CYS A 13 -8.22 -1.03 -9.61
N GLU A 14 -7.14 -1.58 -10.19
CA GLU A 14 -6.63 -2.90 -9.82
C GLU A 14 -6.20 -2.96 -8.35
N ARG A 15 -5.48 -1.93 -7.87
CA ARG A 15 -5.09 -1.80 -6.46
C ARG A 15 -6.29 -1.66 -5.54
N ALA A 16 -7.30 -0.88 -5.93
CA ALA A 16 -8.54 -0.73 -5.20
C ALA A 16 -9.28 -2.07 -5.04
N LEU A 17 -9.27 -2.93 -6.06
CA LEU A 17 -9.82 -4.28 -5.98
C LEU A 17 -9.05 -5.17 -5.00
N LEU A 18 -7.70 -5.13 -5.03
CA LEU A 18 -6.86 -5.93 -4.12
C LEU A 18 -7.10 -5.64 -2.64
N ILE A 19 -7.37 -4.38 -2.29
CA ILE A 19 -7.64 -3.95 -0.91
C ILE A 19 -9.14 -3.82 -0.60
N ASN A 20 -10.01 -4.26 -1.52
CA ASN A 20 -11.47 -4.15 -1.43
C ASN A 20 -11.99 -2.71 -1.15
N ALA A 21 -11.29 -1.70 -1.66
CA ALA A 21 -11.61 -0.29 -1.51
C ALA A 21 -12.17 0.30 -2.81
N ILE A 22 -13.32 -0.20 -3.27
CA ILE A 22 -13.90 0.05 -4.61
C ILE A 22 -14.67 1.38 -4.75
N THR A 23 -14.49 2.32 -3.83
CA THR A 23 -15.16 3.62 -3.89
C THR A 23 -14.32 4.65 -4.65
N TYR A 24 -14.98 5.65 -5.24
CA TYR A 24 -14.31 6.73 -5.95
C TYR A 24 -13.31 7.50 -5.07
N ALA A 25 -13.65 7.70 -3.79
CA ALA A 25 -12.77 8.34 -2.81
C ALA A 25 -11.48 7.54 -2.60
N SER A 26 -11.59 6.22 -2.51
CA SER A 26 -10.44 5.32 -2.37
C SER A 26 -9.54 5.32 -3.61
N VAL A 27 -10.12 5.23 -4.81
CA VAL A 27 -9.35 5.34 -6.07
C VAL A 27 -8.65 6.70 -6.16
N THR A 28 -9.32 7.78 -5.77
CA THR A 28 -8.74 9.13 -5.73
C THR A 28 -7.57 9.21 -4.73
N ALA A 29 -7.70 8.57 -3.56
CA ALA A 29 -6.62 8.51 -2.57
C ALA A 29 -5.43 7.68 -3.06
N ILE A 30 -5.66 6.57 -3.76
CA ILE A 30 -4.63 5.74 -4.40
C ILE A 30 -3.88 6.53 -5.49
N LEU A 31 -4.61 7.28 -6.32
CA LEU A 31 -4.04 8.17 -7.34
C LEU A 31 -3.22 9.29 -6.69
N LYS A 32 -3.74 9.92 -5.64
CA LYS A 32 -3.06 11.02 -4.93
C LYS A 32 -1.79 10.58 -4.21
N SER A 33 -1.79 9.36 -3.67
CA SER A 33 -0.61 8.77 -3.03
C SER A 33 0.40 8.19 -4.02
N GLY A 34 0.06 8.10 -5.31
CA GLY A 34 0.90 7.46 -6.32
C GLY A 34 1.07 5.95 -6.11
N LEU A 35 0.21 5.35 -5.29
CA LEU A 35 0.32 3.96 -4.86
C LEU A 35 0.06 2.96 -6.00
N ASP A 36 -0.64 3.40 -7.05
CA ASP A 36 -0.74 2.72 -8.34
C ASP A 36 0.64 2.46 -9.00
N ARG A 37 1.59 3.39 -8.83
CA ARG A 37 2.94 3.32 -9.45
C ARG A 37 4.00 2.71 -8.55
N ALA A 38 3.66 2.44 -7.28
CA ALA A 38 4.54 1.74 -6.37
C ALA A 38 4.63 0.27 -6.80
N SER A 39 5.41 0.04 -7.87
CA SER A 39 5.84 -1.28 -8.32
C SER A 39 6.37 -2.07 -7.14
N SER A 40 6.02 -3.36 -7.08
CA SER A 40 6.38 -4.35 -6.08
C SER A 40 7.55 -3.90 -5.22
N ALA A 41 7.25 -3.54 -3.97
CA ALA A 41 8.27 -3.19 -3.00
C ALA A 41 9.36 -4.27 -3.04
N GLU A 42 10.61 -3.81 -3.22
CA GLU A 42 11.81 -4.59 -2.94
C GLU A 42 11.56 -5.43 -1.67
N PRO A 43 11.98 -6.71 -1.63
CA PRO A 43 11.70 -7.58 -0.50
C PRO A 43 12.08 -6.85 0.79
N ALA A 44 11.07 -6.61 1.63
CA ALA A 44 11.25 -5.85 2.85
C ALA A 44 12.38 -6.49 3.65
N LYS A 45 13.43 -5.72 3.91
CA LYS A 45 14.54 -6.19 4.76
C LYS A 45 13.95 -6.72 6.06
N PRO A 46 14.49 -7.84 6.58
CA PRO A 46 13.97 -8.43 7.81
C PRO A 46 13.92 -7.34 8.89
N THR A 47 12.73 -7.15 9.46
CA THR A 47 12.50 -6.20 10.55
C THR A 47 13.50 -6.50 11.67
N ALA A 48 14.19 -5.47 12.16
CA ALA A 48 15.12 -5.65 13.27
C ALA A 48 14.39 -6.28 14.47
N PRO A 49 15.00 -7.24 15.17
CA PRO A 49 14.39 -7.81 16.36
C PRO A 49 14.24 -6.71 17.42
N HIS A 50 13.00 -6.43 17.81
CA HIS A 50 12.68 -5.49 18.88
C HIS A 50 12.37 -6.26 20.17
N ALA A 51 13.08 -5.94 21.25
CA ALA A 51 12.74 -6.47 22.56
C ALA A 51 11.46 -5.81 23.09
N ASN A 52 10.61 -6.58 23.78
CA ASN A 52 9.47 -6.02 24.51
C ASN A 52 10.01 -5.15 25.65
N ILE A 53 9.85 -3.82 25.55
CA ILE A 53 10.27 -2.85 26.57
C ILE A 53 9.62 -3.06 27.94
N ARG A 54 8.45 -3.69 28.00
CA ARG A 54 7.76 -4.02 29.26
C ARG A 54 8.06 -5.42 29.77
N GLY A 55 8.77 -6.24 28.99
CA GLY A 55 8.98 -7.65 29.28
C GLY A 55 7.78 -8.52 28.89
N SER A 56 8.04 -9.79 28.56
CA SER A 56 7.02 -10.77 28.15
C SER A 56 6.03 -11.16 29.26
N THR A 57 6.32 -10.80 30.52
CA THR A 57 5.55 -11.18 31.71
C THR A 57 4.74 -10.04 32.31
N TYR A 58 4.66 -8.87 31.67
CA TYR A 58 4.07 -7.66 32.27
C TYR A 58 2.60 -7.80 32.70
N TYR A 59 1.83 -8.68 32.04
CA TYR A 59 0.40 -8.90 32.31
C TYR A 59 0.09 -10.28 32.92
N GLN A 60 1.10 -11.02 33.39
CA GLN A 60 0.86 -12.21 34.22
C GLN A 60 0.52 -11.76 35.65
#